data_AF-B6SGF4-F1
#
_entry.id   AF-B6SGF4-F1
#
_cell.length_a   1.000
_cell.length_b   1.000
_cell.length_c   1.000
_cell.angle_alpha   90.00
_cell.angle_beta   90.00
_cell.angle_gamma   90.00
#
_symmetry.space_group_name_H-M   'P 1'
#
loop_
_entity.id
_entity.type
_entity.pdbx_description
1 polymer ?
#
loop_
_entity_poly.entity_id
_entity_poly.type
_entity_poly.pdbx_seq_one_letter_code
_entity_poly.pdbx_strand_id
1 'polypeptide(L)'
;MAKSTAMFVAALALVVVMATTSTGGGRAAAACDPKPLVVCDPAFMDGAKPAAACCSTLRAQEACLCVYAKDPKFAKYINNPNTAKTFTSCGIAIPKC
;
A
#
# COMPACT_ATOMS: atom_id res chain seq x y z
N MET A 1 -27.32 -39.21 7.16
CA MET A 1 -26.19 -38.52 6.47
C MET A 1 -26.14 -37.00 6.77
N ALA A 2 -26.61 -36.53 7.94
CA ALA A 2 -26.96 -35.11 8.16
C ALA A 2 -25.98 -34.29 9.03
N LYS A 3 -24.87 -34.89 9.51
CA LYS A 3 -23.94 -34.22 10.45
C LYS A 3 -22.75 -33.51 9.79
N SER A 4 -22.42 -33.85 8.54
CA SER A 4 -21.21 -33.33 7.87
C SER A 4 -21.40 -31.97 7.20
N THR A 5 -22.63 -31.58 6.89
CA THR A 5 -22.92 -30.32 6.17
C THR A 5 -22.87 -29.09 7.08
N ALA A 6 -23.19 -29.22 8.38
CA ALA A 6 -23.19 -28.10 9.32
C ALA A 6 -21.77 -27.56 9.65
N MET A 7 -20.76 -28.43 9.64
CA MET A 7 -19.36 -28.05 9.91
C MET A 7 -18.74 -27.25 8.75
N PHE A 8 -19.10 -27.57 7.50
CA PHE A 8 -18.58 -26.86 6.31
C PHE A 8 -19.10 -25.42 6.22
N VAL A 9 -20.35 -25.18 6.60
CA VAL A 9 -20.96 -23.84 6.55
C VAL A 9 -20.38 -22.92 7.63
N ALA A 10 -20.05 -23.45 8.81
CA ALA A 10 -19.42 -22.69 9.89
C ALA A 10 -17.97 -22.27 9.57
N ALA A 11 -17.21 -23.12 8.87
CA ALA A 11 -15.85 -22.79 8.43
C ALA A 11 -15.84 -21.72 7.31
N LEU A 12 -16.83 -21.74 6.40
CA LEU A 12 -16.97 -20.72 5.36
C LEU A 12 -17.41 -19.37 5.93
N ALA A 13 -18.25 -19.35 6.97
CA ALA A 13 -18.71 -18.11 7.60
C ALA A 13 -17.61 -17.36 8.37
N LEU A 14 -16.64 -18.07 8.96
CA LEU A 14 -15.53 -17.45 9.72
C LEU A 14 -14.47 -16.79 8.83
N VAL A 15 -14.29 -17.26 7.59
CA VAL A 15 -13.36 -16.65 6.62
C VAL A 15 -13.90 -15.33 6.08
N VAL A 16 -15.22 -15.15 6.06
CA VAL A 16 -15.88 -13.93 5.56
C VAL A 16 -15.84 -12.78 6.57
N VAL A 17 -15.73 -13.07 7.87
CA VAL A 17 -15.80 -12.04 8.92
C VAL A 17 -14.49 -11.25 9.12
N MET A 18 -13.33 -11.77 8.65
CA MET A 18 -12.07 -10.99 8.68
C MET A 18 -11.89 -10.06 7.47
N ALA A 19 -12.75 -10.16 6.46
CA ALA A 19 -12.64 -9.37 5.22
C ALA A 19 -13.38 -8.03 5.26
N THR A 20 -14.10 -7.71 6.35
CA THR A 20 -15.05 -6.59 6.38
C THR A 20 -14.55 -5.35 7.14
N THR A 21 -13.32 -5.34 7.65
CA THR A 21 -12.69 -4.17 8.28
C THR A 21 -11.62 -3.55 7.38
N SER A 22 -12.00 -3.20 6.16
CA SER A 22 -11.18 -2.36 5.28
C SER A 22 -12.11 -1.46 4.48
N THR A 23 -12.66 -0.48 5.17
CA THR A 23 -13.32 0.69 4.57
C THR A 23 -12.25 1.50 3.85
N GLY A 24 -12.01 1.17 2.58
CA GLY A 24 -11.06 1.86 1.71
C GLY A 24 -11.17 1.29 0.30
N GLY A 25 -12.08 1.86 -0.50
CA GLY A 25 -12.35 1.38 -1.85
C GLY A 25 -11.12 1.43 -2.77
N GLY A 26 -10.98 0.41 -3.62
CA GLY A 26 -10.08 0.47 -4.77
C GLY A 26 -9.23 -0.79 -4.94
N ARG A 27 -9.54 -1.56 -5.99
CA ARG A 27 -8.68 -2.51 -6.73
C ARG A 27 -7.61 -3.22 -5.89
N ALA A 28 -7.95 -4.43 -5.41
CA ALA A 28 -7.02 -5.47 -4.93
C ALA A 28 -5.61 -4.95 -4.62
N ALA A 29 -5.47 -4.21 -3.51
CA ALA A 29 -4.16 -3.82 -3.02
C ALA A 29 -3.38 -5.11 -2.77
N ALA A 30 -2.37 -5.39 -3.59
CA ALA A 30 -1.33 -6.33 -3.23
C ALA A 30 -0.91 -5.95 -1.81
N ALA A 31 -1.03 -6.89 -0.86
CA ALA A 31 -0.74 -6.68 0.56
C ALA A 31 0.47 -5.75 0.69
N CYS A 32 0.28 -4.54 1.24
CA CYS A 32 1.22 -3.43 1.11
C CYS A 32 2.68 -3.88 1.28
N ASP A 33 3.36 -4.06 0.15
CA ASP A 33 4.71 -4.58 0.11
C ASP A 33 5.69 -3.43 -0.21
N PRO A 34 6.58 -3.07 0.73
CA PRO A 34 7.51 -1.98 0.53
C PRO A 34 8.71 -2.35 -0.36
N LYS A 35 8.95 -3.64 -0.66
CA LYS A 35 10.10 -4.07 -1.47
C LYS A 35 10.15 -3.37 -2.84
N PRO A 36 9.07 -3.31 -3.63
CA PRO A 36 9.11 -2.61 -4.92
C PRO A 36 9.34 -1.09 -4.80
N LEU A 37 9.14 -0.46 -3.63
CA LEU A 37 9.48 0.95 -3.43
C LEU A 37 10.98 1.22 -3.42
N VAL A 38 11.82 0.18 -3.31
CA VAL A 38 13.29 0.33 -3.41
C VAL A 38 13.73 0.96 -4.73
N VAL A 39 12.94 0.80 -5.81
CA VAL A 39 13.21 1.45 -7.10
C VAL A 39 13.09 2.99 -7.02
N CYS A 40 12.43 3.51 -5.98
CA CYS A 40 12.31 4.93 -5.69
C CYS A 40 13.39 5.45 -4.73
N ASP A 41 14.24 4.59 -4.18
CA ASP A 41 15.28 4.98 -3.22
C ASP A 41 16.18 6.14 -3.71
N PRO A 42 16.68 6.18 -4.96
CA PRO A 42 17.45 7.34 -5.43
C PRO A 42 16.61 8.63 -5.50
N ALA A 43 15.30 8.53 -5.71
CA ALA A 43 14.41 9.69 -5.71
C ALA A 43 14.11 10.17 -4.27
N PHE A 44 13.98 9.24 -3.32
CA PHE A 44 13.70 9.55 -1.91
C PHE A 44 14.95 9.98 -1.14
N MET A 45 16.11 9.36 -1.40
CA MET A 45 17.38 9.64 -0.72
C MET A 45 18.10 10.82 -1.40
N ASP A 46 18.46 10.68 -2.67
CA ASP A 46 19.28 11.67 -3.39
C ASP A 46 18.47 12.83 -3.98
N GLY A 47 17.14 12.73 -3.99
CA GLY A 47 16.29 13.71 -4.69
C GLY A 47 16.45 13.63 -6.21
N ALA A 48 16.91 12.49 -6.72
CA ALA A 48 17.03 12.24 -8.16
C ALA A 48 15.65 12.24 -8.83
N LYS A 49 15.63 12.47 -10.14
CA LYS A 49 14.40 12.38 -10.94
C LYS A 49 13.84 10.95 -10.83
N PRO A 50 12.55 10.76 -10.48
CA PRO A 50 12.01 9.42 -10.31
C PRO A 50 11.97 8.67 -11.64
N ALA A 51 12.39 7.40 -11.59
CA ALA A 51 12.27 6.50 -12.71
C ALA A 51 10.79 6.22 -13.04
N ALA A 52 10.47 5.93 -14.30
CA ALA A 52 9.11 5.55 -14.69
C ALA A 52 8.58 4.33 -13.93
N ALA A 53 9.49 3.40 -13.57
CA ALA A 53 9.20 2.26 -12.72
C ALA A 53 8.79 2.70 -11.30
N CYS A 54 9.49 3.69 -10.72
CA CYS A 54 9.12 4.26 -9.43
C CYS A 54 7.71 4.86 -9.46
N CYS A 55 7.41 5.72 -10.43
CA CYS A 55 6.09 6.31 -10.53
C CYS A 55 4.97 5.28 -10.74
N SER A 56 5.23 4.22 -11.53
CA SER A 56 4.26 3.15 -11.75
C SER A 56 4.00 2.35 -10.47
N THR A 57 5.07 1.98 -9.75
CA THR A 57 4.97 1.31 -8.44
C THR A 57 4.22 2.16 -7.42
N LEU A 58 4.53 3.46 -7.37
CA LEU A 58 3.98 4.38 -6.39
C LEU A 58 2.48 4.62 -6.62
N ARG A 59 2.04 4.71 -7.88
CA ARG A 59 0.61 4.72 -8.25
C ARG A 59 -0.08 3.40 -7.92
N ALA A 60 0.56 2.27 -8.18
CA ALA A 60 -0.01 0.96 -7.85
C ALA A 60 -0.19 0.76 -6.33
N GLN A 61 0.62 1.45 -5.52
CA GLN A 61 0.60 1.38 -4.07
C GLN A 61 0.05 2.63 -3.39
N GLU A 62 -0.69 3.47 -4.10
CA GLU A 62 -1.18 4.75 -3.57
C GLU A 62 -2.00 4.55 -2.27
N ALA A 63 -2.82 3.49 -2.23
CA ALA A 63 -3.59 3.10 -1.04
C ALA A 63 -2.70 2.70 0.17
N CYS A 64 -1.50 2.20 -0.07
CA CYS A 64 -0.55 1.77 0.94
C CYS A 64 0.33 2.90 1.47
N LEU A 65 0.40 4.03 0.77
CA LEU A 65 1.22 5.18 1.18
C LEU A 65 0.87 5.66 2.58
N CYS A 66 -0.41 5.66 2.96
CA CYS A 66 -0.83 6.01 4.33
C CYS A 66 -0.33 5.01 5.36
N VAL A 67 -0.30 3.73 5.02
CA VAL A 67 0.21 2.69 5.92
C VAL A 67 1.70 2.88 6.13
N TYR A 68 2.46 3.15 5.05
CA TYR A 68 3.88 3.44 5.14
C TYR A 68 4.17 4.75 5.88
N ALA A 69 3.37 5.80 5.69
CA ALA A 69 3.55 7.07 6.38
C ALA A 69 3.38 6.93 7.91
N LYS A 70 2.54 5.99 8.35
CA LYS A 70 2.30 5.68 9.76
C LYS A 70 3.36 4.77 10.38
N ASP A 71 4.06 3.97 9.59
CA ASP A 71 5.15 3.14 10.09
C ASP A 71 6.41 4.01 10.31
N PRO A 72 6.93 4.14 11.56
CA PRO A 72 8.08 4.98 11.85
C PRO A 72 9.34 4.59 11.05
N LYS A 73 9.45 3.34 10.60
CA LYS A 73 10.56 2.87 9.75
C LYS A 73 10.56 3.56 8.40
N PHE A 74 9.38 3.79 7.83
CA PHE A 74 9.17 4.40 6.52
C PHE A 74 8.84 5.89 6.60
N ALA A 75 8.34 6.36 7.75
CA ALA A 75 7.99 7.76 7.98
C ALA A 75 9.15 8.71 7.67
N LYS A 76 10.40 8.35 7.99
CA LYS A 76 11.59 9.18 7.65
C LYS A 76 11.82 9.31 6.14
N TYR A 77 11.44 8.29 5.37
CA TYR A 77 11.53 8.31 3.91
C TYR A 77 10.39 9.14 3.33
N ILE A 78 9.16 8.96 3.83
CA ILE A 78 7.98 9.64 3.30
C ILE A 78 7.93 11.13 3.69
N ASN A 79 8.34 11.47 4.91
CA ASN A 79 8.37 12.85 5.42
C ASN A 79 9.64 13.62 5.01
N ASN A 80 10.31 13.21 3.92
CA ASN A 80 11.44 13.94 3.35
C ASN A 80 10.95 14.87 2.21
N PRO A 81 11.42 16.14 2.09
CA PRO A 81 11.14 16.99 0.92
C PRO A 81 11.37 16.32 -0.43
N ASN A 82 12.35 15.43 -0.56
CA ASN A 82 12.62 14.69 -1.80
C ASN A 82 11.46 13.77 -2.19
N THR A 83 10.78 13.19 -1.20
CA THR A 83 9.64 12.29 -1.41
C THR A 83 8.41 13.07 -1.83
N ALA A 84 8.14 14.22 -1.22
CA ALA A 84 7.11 15.14 -1.69
C ALA A 84 7.34 15.55 -3.16
N LYS A 85 8.58 15.91 -3.53
CA LYS A 85 8.97 16.20 -4.92
C LYS A 85 8.77 14.99 -5.84
N THR A 86 9.06 13.79 -5.36
CA THR A 86 8.87 12.53 -6.10
C THR A 86 7.40 12.29 -6.40
N PHE A 87 6.51 12.44 -5.42
CA PHE A 87 5.05 12.34 -5.62
C PHE A 87 4.55 13.34 -6.65
N THR A 88 4.95 14.62 -6.51
CA THR A 88 4.58 15.67 -7.47
C THR A 88 5.11 15.36 -8.88
N SER A 89 6.36 14.91 -8.99
CA SER A 89 6.97 14.54 -10.28
C SER A 89 6.29 13.34 -10.93
N CYS A 90 5.76 12.41 -10.14
CA CYS A 90 5.04 11.24 -10.62
C CYS A 90 3.54 11.50 -10.89
N GLY A 91 3.03 12.69 -10.56
CA GLY A 91 1.62 13.06 -10.67
C GLY A 91 0.73 12.37 -9.63
N ILE A 92 1.29 12.02 -8.47
CA ILE A 92 0.57 11.34 -7.39
C ILE A 92 0.23 12.37 -6.32
N ALA A 93 -1.03 12.42 -5.92
CA ALA A 93 -1.45 13.27 -4.81
C ALA A 93 -0.84 12.73 -3.52
N ILE A 94 -0.18 13.60 -2.74
CA ILE A 94 0.31 13.22 -1.41
C ILE A 94 -0.93 12.94 -0.55
N PRO A 95 -1.13 11.70 -0.11
CA PRO A 95 -2.34 11.35 0.61
C PRO A 95 -2.32 12.06 1.97
N LYS A 96 -3.44 12.66 2.33
CA LYS A 96 -3.66 13.18 3.69
C LYS A 96 -4.03 12.00 4.58
N CYS A 97 -2.99 11.41 5.15
CA CYS A 97 -3.04 10.44 6.21
C CYS A 97 -2.61 11.13 7.51
#